data_AF-A0A1G7HSM1-F1
#
_entry.id   AF-A0A1G7HSM1-F1
#
_cell.length_a   1.000
_cell.length_b   1.000
_cell.length_c   1.000
_cell.angle_alpha   90.00
_cell.angle_beta   90.00
_cell.angle_gamma   90.00
#
_symmetry.space_group_name_H-M   'P 1'
#
loop_
_entity.id
_entity.type
_entity.pdbx_description
1 polymer ?
#
loop_
_entity_poly.entity_id
_entity_poly.type
_entity_poly.pdbx_seq_one_letter_code
_entity_poly.pdbx_strand_id
1 'polypeptide(L)'
;MTVRYVLTSACIQSGTMALTASLRQRLLGKERVRFLDEDGEAFEAEVDWKGGLLRGLGPYYAKRRLAANEVVLLHFRGEEVELKALPRALPRLEKPREEPKEVKAEAPQEKRRVRVTPYPKEVLFPHEPKALEPPGITEDLRRLGFLLEGGPPWLYKAPLGRRQVALALLRLGEGRVEDLKPYRMQGVHVALLAPESEKEAVPPGVAHLSPEAVSRLVRLKGRFPLSPLDLEDLLRQGRVDLEAVEALEDRLAAELAERGALAALLLLLARKRLGEVFLLPDLEAEALEEGLIPEVVRQGVELLVQPPFLLLKRLSPGEFLLRQEVEEGLRDLAAFAEGVLARLSRVREGA
;
A
#
# COMPACT_ATOMS: atom_id res chain seq x y z
N MET A 1 -7.87 -3.66 -23.34
CA MET A 1 -7.27 -3.79 -21.98
C MET A 1 -8.38 -3.86 -20.93
N THR A 2 -8.18 -4.55 -19.80
CA THR A 2 -9.26 -4.86 -18.83
C THR A 2 -8.99 -4.25 -17.45
N VAL A 3 -9.96 -3.51 -16.91
CA VAL A 3 -9.96 -2.98 -15.52
C VAL A 3 -10.98 -3.76 -14.71
N ARG A 4 -10.60 -4.21 -13.52
CA ARG A 4 -11.49 -4.91 -12.58
C ARG A 4 -12.06 -3.90 -11.58
N TYR A 5 -13.37 -3.82 -11.47
CA TYR A 5 -14.07 -2.91 -10.55
C TYR A 5 -15.00 -3.70 -9.63
N VAL A 6 -14.93 -3.45 -8.32
CA VAL A 6 -15.81 -4.07 -7.31
C VAL A 6 -16.95 -3.10 -6.99
N LEU A 7 -18.19 -3.55 -7.14
CA LEU A 7 -19.38 -2.75 -6.85
C LEU A 7 -19.58 -2.64 -5.34
N THR A 8 -19.73 -1.42 -4.83
CA THR A 8 -20.15 -1.19 -3.44
C THR A 8 -21.66 -1.04 -3.35
N SER A 9 -22.22 -1.10 -2.13
CA SER A 9 -23.63 -0.82 -1.89
C SER A 9 -24.05 0.57 -2.41
N ALA A 10 -23.18 1.57 -2.27
CA ALA A 10 -23.41 2.92 -2.79
C ALA A 10 -23.49 2.94 -4.32
N CYS A 11 -22.64 2.18 -5.02
CA CYS A 11 -22.68 2.07 -6.49
C CYS A 11 -24.01 1.51 -6.99
N ILE A 12 -24.51 0.46 -6.33
CA ILE A 12 -25.79 -0.19 -6.68
C ILE A 12 -26.98 0.75 -6.43
N GLN A 13 -27.01 1.43 -5.27
CA GLN A 13 -28.13 2.31 -4.89
C GLN A 13 -28.21 3.56 -5.75
N SER A 14 -27.07 4.16 -6.10
CA SER A 14 -27.00 5.40 -6.87
C SER A 14 -26.90 5.19 -8.38
N GLY A 15 -26.65 3.95 -8.84
CA GLY A 15 -26.38 3.67 -10.24
C GLY A 15 -25.11 4.34 -10.77
N THR A 16 -24.13 4.55 -9.87
CA THR A 16 -22.87 5.23 -10.17
C THR A 16 -21.66 4.33 -9.93
N MET A 17 -20.54 4.68 -10.57
CA MET A 17 -19.24 4.04 -10.38
C MET A 17 -18.23 5.09 -9.94
N ALA A 18 -17.39 4.78 -8.96
CA ALA A 18 -16.32 5.70 -8.55
C ALA A 18 -15.21 5.73 -9.60
N LEU A 19 -14.74 6.93 -9.93
CA LEU A 19 -13.60 7.14 -10.81
C LEU A 19 -12.30 6.81 -10.07
N THR A 20 -11.93 5.53 -10.08
CA THR A 20 -10.60 5.06 -9.62
C THR A 20 -9.49 5.65 -10.48
N ALA A 21 -8.26 5.73 -9.96
CA ALA A 21 -7.11 6.29 -10.69
C ALA A 21 -6.93 5.69 -12.10
N SER A 22 -7.09 4.37 -12.21
CA SER A 22 -7.03 3.64 -13.48
C SER A 22 -8.13 4.02 -14.47
N LEU A 23 -9.33 4.39 -13.99
CA LEU A 23 -10.43 4.87 -14.83
C LEU A 23 -10.24 6.35 -15.19
N ARG A 24 -9.76 7.19 -14.27
CA ARG A 24 -9.48 8.62 -14.51
C ARG A 24 -8.47 8.83 -15.63
N GLN A 25 -7.35 8.11 -15.61
CA GLN A 25 -6.32 8.20 -16.65
C GLN A 25 -6.86 7.81 -18.03
N ARG A 26 -7.82 6.89 -18.11
CA ARG A 26 -8.36 6.37 -19.38
C ARG A 26 -9.53 7.16 -19.92
N LEU A 27 -10.29 7.81 -19.05
CA LEU A 27 -11.43 8.64 -19.41
C LEU A 27 -11.06 10.13 -19.51
N LEU A 28 -9.79 10.49 -19.30
CA LEU A 28 -9.29 11.86 -19.31
C LEU A 28 -9.70 12.59 -20.60
N GLY A 29 -10.34 13.75 -20.46
CA GLY A 29 -10.83 14.56 -21.58
C GLY A 29 -12.18 14.13 -22.17
N LYS A 30 -12.83 13.06 -21.65
CA LYS A 30 -14.18 12.65 -22.06
C LYS A 30 -15.22 13.04 -21.02
N GLU A 31 -16.23 13.82 -21.42
CA GLU A 31 -17.37 14.16 -20.57
C GLU A 31 -18.47 13.08 -20.62
N ARG A 32 -18.56 12.36 -21.73
CA ARG A 32 -19.51 11.27 -21.95
C ARG A 32 -18.80 10.04 -22.49
N VAL A 33 -19.19 8.87 -21.98
CA VAL A 33 -18.59 7.58 -22.33
C VAL A 33 -19.69 6.61 -22.67
N ARG A 34 -19.51 5.88 -23.77
CA ARG A 34 -20.44 4.84 -24.21
C ARG A 34 -19.94 3.48 -23.74
N PHE A 35 -20.75 2.82 -22.92
CA PHE A 35 -20.52 1.48 -22.42
C PHE A 35 -21.34 0.47 -23.21
N LEU A 36 -20.76 -0.69 -23.54
CA LEU A 36 -21.44 -1.79 -24.20
C LEU A 36 -21.55 -2.98 -23.24
N ASP A 37 -22.74 -3.55 -23.06
CA ASP A 37 -22.90 -4.81 -22.32
C ASP A 37 -22.46 -6.01 -23.19
N GLU A 38 -22.33 -7.18 -22.56
CA GLU A 38 -22.05 -8.46 -23.22
C GLU A 38 -23.07 -8.83 -24.31
N ASP A 39 -24.28 -8.28 -24.22
CA ASP A 39 -25.36 -8.46 -25.20
C ASP A 39 -25.30 -7.42 -26.35
N GLY A 40 -24.30 -6.52 -26.37
CA GLY A 40 -24.14 -5.46 -27.37
C GLY A 40 -25.03 -4.23 -27.16
N GLU A 41 -25.69 -4.12 -26.02
CA GLU A 41 -26.55 -2.98 -25.67
C GLU A 41 -25.71 -1.80 -25.16
N ALA A 42 -25.99 -0.60 -25.66
CA ALA A 42 -25.23 0.60 -25.33
C ALA A 42 -25.86 1.40 -24.19
N PHE A 43 -25.05 1.76 -23.20
CA PHE A 43 -25.38 2.61 -22.08
C PHE A 43 -24.51 3.86 -22.13
N GLU A 44 -25.14 5.04 -22.11
CA GLU A 44 -24.41 6.31 -22.00
C GLU A 44 -24.20 6.65 -20.53
N ALA A 45 -22.97 7.02 -20.18
CA ALA A 45 -22.64 7.47 -18.85
C ALA A 45 -21.87 8.79 -18.89
N GLU A 46 -22.17 9.64 -17.91
CA GLU A 46 -21.60 10.96 -17.74
C GLU A 46 -20.51 10.93 -16.68
N VAL A 47 -19.39 11.60 -16.96
CA VAL A 47 -18.21 11.63 -16.09
C VAL A 47 -18.25 12.92 -15.25
N ASP A 48 -18.60 12.77 -13.97
CA ASP A 48 -18.57 13.87 -13.00
C ASP A 48 -17.16 13.98 -12.39
N TRP A 49 -16.32 14.82 -12.99
CA TRP A 49 -14.95 15.07 -12.56
C TRP A 49 -14.85 15.75 -11.19
N LYS A 50 -15.84 16.58 -10.82
CA LYS A 50 -15.87 17.28 -9.52
C LYS A 50 -16.24 16.32 -8.40
N GLY A 51 -17.21 15.43 -8.64
CA GLY A 51 -17.65 14.41 -7.69
C GLY A 51 -16.80 13.14 -7.71
N GLY A 52 -15.97 12.93 -8.74
CA GLY A 52 -15.20 11.70 -8.92
C GLY A 52 -16.09 10.48 -9.19
N LEU A 53 -17.24 10.67 -9.83
CA LEU A 53 -18.24 9.65 -10.08
C LEU A 53 -18.58 9.54 -11.57
N LEU A 54 -18.95 8.35 -11.99
CA LEU A 54 -19.46 8.07 -13.32
C LEU A 54 -20.92 7.66 -13.18
N ARG A 55 -21.83 8.43 -13.77
CA ARG A 55 -23.29 8.32 -13.58
C ARG A 55 -23.94 7.73 -14.83
N GLY A 56 -24.98 6.90 -14.66
CA GLY A 56 -25.72 6.32 -15.79
C GLY A 56 -25.59 4.80 -15.94
N LEU A 57 -24.93 4.12 -14.99
CA LEU A 57 -24.75 2.67 -15.02
C LEU A 57 -25.85 1.88 -14.28
N GLY A 58 -26.79 2.58 -13.63
CA GLY A 58 -27.93 1.97 -12.95
C GLY A 58 -28.74 0.97 -13.79
N PRO A 59 -29.11 1.30 -15.05
CA PRO A 59 -29.84 0.37 -15.93
C PRO A 59 -29.09 -0.95 -16.18
N TYR A 60 -27.77 -0.89 -16.33
CA TYR A 60 -26.92 -2.07 -16.50
C TYR A 60 -26.91 -2.94 -15.24
N TYR A 61 -26.78 -2.33 -14.05
CA TYR A 61 -26.81 -3.05 -12.77
C TYR A 61 -28.16 -3.76 -12.54
N ALA A 62 -29.27 -3.08 -12.87
CA ALA A 62 -30.61 -3.63 -12.74
C ALA A 62 -30.85 -4.81 -13.70
N LYS A 63 -30.43 -4.68 -14.96
CA LYS A 63 -30.56 -5.74 -15.98
C LYS A 63 -29.82 -7.02 -15.58
N ARG A 64 -28.59 -6.87 -15.06
CA ARG A 64 -27.74 -8.01 -14.65
C ARG A 64 -27.99 -8.48 -13.20
N ARG A 65 -28.91 -7.83 -12.47
CA ARG A 65 -29.21 -8.09 -11.05
C ARG A 65 -27.97 -8.11 -10.16
N LEU A 66 -27.06 -7.16 -10.39
CA LEU A 66 -25.78 -7.13 -9.68
C LEU A 66 -25.97 -6.70 -8.22
N ALA A 67 -25.17 -7.27 -7.33
CA ALA A 67 -25.17 -6.99 -5.90
C ALA A 67 -23.87 -6.30 -5.44
N ALA A 68 -23.89 -5.76 -4.22
CA ALA A 68 -22.67 -5.27 -3.58
C ALA A 68 -21.65 -6.41 -3.43
N ASN A 69 -20.37 -6.07 -3.58
CA ASN A 69 -19.20 -6.96 -3.64
C ASN A 69 -19.09 -7.82 -4.91
N GLU A 70 -19.92 -7.59 -5.92
CA GLU A 70 -19.74 -8.21 -7.23
C GLU A 70 -18.78 -7.42 -8.11
N VAL A 71 -18.20 -8.10 -9.10
CA VAL A 71 -17.08 -7.58 -9.88
C VAL A 71 -17.50 -7.38 -11.32
N VAL A 72 -17.28 -6.18 -11.82
CA VAL A 72 -17.46 -5.81 -13.23
C VAL A 72 -16.08 -5.60 -13.86
N LEU A 73 -15.86 -6.21 -15.00
CA LEU A 73 -14.67 -6.03 -15.84
C LEU A 73 -14.99 -5.01 -16.93
N LEU A 74 -14.18 -3.96 -17.01
CA LEU A 74 -14.26 -2.93 -18.05
C LEU A 74 -13.18 -3.18 -19.09
N HIS A 75 -13.59 -3.55 -20.30
CA HIS A 75 -12.72 -3.80 -21.43
C HIS A 75 -12.71 -2.58 -22.35
N PHE A 76 -11.60 -1.84 -22.33
CA PHE A 76 -11.40 -0.67 -23.19
C PHE A 76 -10.96 -1.12 -24.59
N ARG A 77 -11.80 -0.84 -25.60
CA ARG A 77 -11.56 -1.08 -27.03
C ARG A 77 -11.76 0.24 -27.80
N GLY A 78 -10.72 1.06 -27.85
CA GLY A 78 -10.78 2.36 -28.55
C GLY A 78 -11.72 3.34 -27.85
N GLU A 79 -12.79 3.76 -28.54
CA GLU A 79 -13.78 4.70 -28.00
C GLU A 79 -14.89 4.04 -27.18
N GLU A 80 -15.04 2.73 -27.27
CA GLU A 80 -16.10 1.96 -26.62
C GLU A 80 -15.55 1.15 -25.44
N VAL A 81 -16.34 1.06 -24.37
CA VAL A 81 -15.98 0.31 -23.16
C VAL A 81 -16.96 -0.83 -22.94
N GLU A 82 -16.51 -2.06 -23.16
CA GLU A 82 -17.31 -3.25 -22.92
C GLU A 82 -17.36 -3.57 -21.41
N LEU A 83 -18.56 -3.74 -20.86
CA LEU A 83 -18.82 -4.12 -19.47
C LEU A 83 -19.14 -5.62 -19.41
N LYS A 84 -18.33 -6.35 -18.65
CA LYS A 84 -18.51 -7.79 -18.43
C LYS A 84 -18.67 -8.09 -16.95
N ALA A 85 -19.79 -8.66 -16.53
CA ALA A 85 -20.01 -9.05 -15.15
C ALA A 85 -19.36 -10.42 -14.89
N LEU A 86 -18.58 -10.55 -13.82
CA LEU A 86 -18.08 -11.86 -13.42
C LEU A 86 -19.20 -12.63 -12.69
N PRO A 87 -19.47 -13.90 -13.07
CA PRO A 87 -20.51 -14.68 -12.44
C PRO A 87 -20.19 -14.88 -10.96
N ARG A 88 -21.25 -14.81 -10.14
CA ARG A 88 -21.23 -15.03 -8.69
C ARG A 88 -20.52 -16.35 -8.38
N ALA A 89 -19.34 -16.27 -7.75
CA ALA A 89 -18.76 -17.42 -7.10
C ALA A 89 -19.71 -17.79 -5.95
N LEU A 90 -20.45 -18.89 -6.09
CA LEU A 90 -21.23 -19.45 -5.00
C LEU A 90 -20.29 -19.62 -3.80
N PRO A 91 -20.72 -19.25 -2.57
CA PRO A 91 -19.95 -19.55 -1.38
C PRO A 91 -19.65 -21.04 -1.43
N ARG A 92 -18.36 -21.37 -1.31
CA ARG A 92 -17.88 -22.74 -1.26
C ARG A 92 -18.63 -23.39 -0.11
N LEU A 93 -19.64 -24.20 -0.41
CA LEU A 93 -20.34 -25.02 0.57
C LEU A 93 -19.25 -25.75 1.32
N GLU A 94 -19.10 -25.44 2.60
CA GLU A 94 -18.30 -26.23 3.51
C GLU A 94 -18.75 -27.67 3.32
N LYS A 95 -17.81 -28.53 2.90
CA LYS A 95 -18.10 -29.96 2.85
C LYS A 95 -18.57 -30.34 4.26
N PRO A 96 -19.75 -30.95 4.40
CA PRO A 96 -20.21 -31.40 5.70
C PRO A 96 -19.13 -32.26 6.33
N ARG A 97 -18.73 -31.87 7.54
CA ARG A 97 -17.90 -32.65 8.45
C ARG A 97 -18.52 -34.05 8.48
N GLU A 98 -17.78 -35.07 8.05
CA GLU A 98 -18.25 -36.45 8.15
C GLU A 98 -18.46 -36.76 9.63
N GLU A 99 -19.73 -36.75 10.03
CA GLU A 99 -20.19 -37.35 11.28
C GLU A 99 -19.89 -38.86 11.20
N PRO A 100 -19.23 -39.45 12.21
CA PRO A 100 -19.05 -40.89 12.27
C PRO A 100 -20.42 -41.56 12.30
N LYS A 101 -20.68 -42.41 11.30
CA LYS A 101 -21.88 -43.24 11.21
C LYS A 101 -22.08 -44.02 12.51
N GLU A 102 -23.25 -43.84 13.12
CA GLU A 102 -23.82 -44.74 14.11
C GLU A 102 -23.82 -46.18 13.58
N VAL A 103 -23.07 -47.05 14.25
CA VAL A 103 -23.24 -48.50 14.12
C VAL A 103 -24.18 -48.94 15.24
N LYS A 104 -25.29 -49.52 14.82
CA LYS A 104 -26.39 -50.03 15.63
C LYS A 104 -25.93 -50.98 16.73
N ALA A 105 -26.62 -50.88 17.86
CA ALA A 105 -26.55 -51.80 18.98
C ALA A 105 -27.17 -53.17 18.63
N GLU A 106 -26.42 -54.24 18.89
CA GLU A 106 -26.94 -55.55 19.27
C GLU A 106 -26.14 -56.04 20.50
N ALA A 107 -26.84 -56.50 21.53
CA ALA A 107 -26.31 -57.07 22.76
C ALA A 107 -26.39 -58.62 22.71
N PRO A 108 -25.98 -59.36 23.76
CA PRO A 108 -24.62 -59.54 24.29
C PRO A 108 -24.23 -61.03 24.25
N GLN A 109 -22.94 -61.37 24.16
CA GLN A 109 -22.48 -62.76 24.39
C GLN A 109 -21.25 -62.85 25.31
N GLU A 110 -21.23 -63.97 26.03
CA GLU A 110 -20.61 -64.20 27.32
C GLU A 110 -19.08 -64.32 27.33
N LYS A 111 -18.52 -63.78 28.42
CA LYS A 111 -17.40 -64.31 29.22
C LYS A 111 -16.36 -65.19 28.50
N ARG A 112 -15.22 -64.59 28.20
CA ARG A 112 -13.94 -65.32 28.25
C ARG A 112 -12.89 -64.49 29.00
N ARG A 113 -12.57 -64.96 30.21
CA ARG A 113 -11.46 -64.47 31.03
C ARG A 113 -10.16 -64.65 30.25
N VAL A 114 -9.44 -63.56 29.95
CA VAL A 114 -8.06 -63.61 29.49
C VAL A 114 -7.23 -62.60 30.27
N ARG A 115 -6.06 -63.07 30.67
CA ARG A 115 -5.15 -62.57 31.69
C ARG A 115 -4.73 -61.11 31.48
N VAL A 116 -4.80 -60.37 32.58
CA VAL A 116 -4.12 -59.10 32.81
C VAL A 116 -2.61 -59.31 32.69
N THR A 117 -2.00 -58.69 31.69
CA THR A 117 -0.60 -58.28 31.75
C THR A 117 -0.57 -56.83 32.25
N PRO A 118 0.19 -56.53 33.32
CA PRO A 118 0.29 -55.17 33.81
C PRO A 118 1.05 -54.33 32.78
N TYR A 119 0.38 -53.35 32.17
CA TYR A 119 1.08 -52.31 31.44
C TYR A 119 1.99 -51.57 32.41
N PRO A 120 3.29 -51.39 32.10
CA PRO A 120 4.14 -50.52 32.90
C PRO A 120 3.56 -49.12 32.84
N LYS A 121 3.39 -48.50 34.01
CA LYS A 121 3.01 -47.08 34.14
C LYS A 121 3.85 -46.28 33.18
N GLU A 122 3.21 -45.64 32.20
CA GLU A 122 3.84 -44.58 31.42
C GLU A 122 4.38 -43.57 32.43
N VAL A 123 5.71 -43.50 32.47
CA VAL A 123 6.41 -42.41 33.12
C VAL A 123 5.97 -41.18 32.35
N LEU A 124 5.17 -40.32 33.00
CA LEU A 124 4.93 -38.96 32.57
C LEU A 124 6.31 -38.30 32.46
N PHE A 125 6.89 -38.33 31.26
CA PHE A 125 8.00 -37.45 30.94
C PHE A 125 7.48 -36.02 31.19
N PRO A 126 8.15 -35.21 32.03
CA PRO A 126 7.85 -33.80 32.10
C PRO A 126 7.95 -33.26 30.67
N HIS A 127 6.85 -32.74 30.12
CA HIS A 127 6.92 -32.02 28.86
C HIS A 127 7.92 -30.88 29.06
N GLU A 128 9.11 -31.01 28.49
CA GLU A 128 9.98 -29.87 28.24
C GLU A 128 9.10 -28.81 27.54
N PRO A 129 9.09 -27.56 28.04
CA PRO A 129 8.23 -26.54 27.44
C PRO A 129 8.56 -26.45 25.96
N LYS A 130 7.56 -26.74 25.11
CA LYS A 130 7.65 -26.62 23.66
C LYS A 130 8.34 -25.29 23.36
N ALA A 131 9.54 -25.34 22.78
CA ALA A 131 10.24 -24.13 22.38
C ALA A 131 9.29 -23.31 21.51
N LEU A 132 8.87 -22.15 22.01
CA LEU A 132 7.95 -21.30 21.28
C LEU A 132 8.66 -20.89 19.99
N GLU A 133 8.05 -21.18 18.84
CA GLU A 133 8.61 -20.79 17.56
C GLU A 133 8.41 -19.29 17.33
N PRO A 134 9.38 -18.60 16.71
CA PRO A 134 9.26 -17.19 16.40
C PRO A 134 8.08 -16.95 15.44
N PRO A 135 7.47 -15.75 15.45
CA PRO A 135 6.36 -15.42 14.57
C PRO A 135 6.72 -15.59 13.10
N GLY A 136 5.77 -16.04 12.26
CA GLY A 136 6.00 -16.22 10.83
C GLY A 136 6.47 -14.95 10.10
N ILE A 137 6.19 -13.76 10.66
CA ILE A 137 6.63 -12.47 10.13
C ILE A 137 8.12 -12.16 10.39
N THR A 138 8.83 -13.00 11.14
CA THR A 138 10.24 -12.76 11.52
C THR A 138 11.13 -12.51 10.31
N GLU A 139 10.94 -13.30 9.25
CA GLU A 139 11.75 -13.15 8.04
C GLU A 139 11.38 -11.89 7.24
N ASP A 140 10.10 -11.50 7.24
CA ASP A 140 9.67 -10.26 6.61
C ASP A 140 10.18 -9.02 7.40
N LEU A 141 10.15 -9.07 8.72
CA LEU A 141 10.78 -8.05 9.58
C LEU A 141 12.29 -7.97 9.34
N ARG A 142 12.98 -9.11 9.17
CA ARG A 142 14.39 -9.14 8.77
C ARG A 142 14.63 -8.43 7.44
N ARG A 143 13.79 -8.67 6.43
CA ARG A 143 13.87 -7.96 5.14
C ARG A 143 13.63 -6.46 5.27
N LEU A 144 12.83 -6.03 6.24
CA LEU A 144 12.65 -4.61 6.57
C LEU A 144 13.84 -4.01 7.34
N GLY A 145 14.70 -4.83 7.94
CA GLY A 145 15.92 -4.42 8.64
C GLY A 145 15.90 -4.69 10.14
N PHE A 146 14.92 -5.44 10.64
CA PHE A 146 14.77 -5.80 12.05
C PHE A 146 15.36 -7.18 12.34
N LEU A 147 16.23 -7.27 13.33
CA LEU A 147 16.86 -8.50 13.78
C LEU A 147 16.18 -9.01 15.05
N LEU A 148 15.89 -10.31 15.11
CA LEU A 148 15.35 -10.95 16.30
C LEU A 148 16.45 -11.11 17.35
N GLU A 149 16.22 -10.63 18.57
CA GLU A 149 17.18 -10.72 19.68
C GLU A 149 16.73 -11.63 20.82
N GLY A 150 15.42 -11.84 21.02
CA GLY A 150 14.91 -12.54 22.20
C GLY A 150 13.57 -13.24 21.98
N GLY A 151 13.20 -14.09 22.94
CA GLY A 151 11.94 -14.82 22.99
C GLY A 151 10.74 -13.96 23.41
N PRO A 152 9.56 -14.54 23.62
CA PRO A 152 8.32 -13.80 23.89
C PRO A 152 8.41 -12.95 25.18
N PRO A 153 8.06 -11.65 25.14
CA PRO A 153 7.65 -10.88 23.97
C PRO A 153 8.79 -10.71 22.96
N TRP A 154 8.54 -11.13 21.72
CA TRP A 154 9.53 -11.24 20.66
C TRP A 154 10.14 -9.88 20.38
N LEU A 155 11.42 -9.73 20.73
CA LEU A 155 12.13 -8.46 20.64
C LEU A 155 12.89 -8.38 19.31
N TYR A 156 12.56 -7.36 18.54
CA TYR A 156 13.19 -7.05 17.27
C TYR A 156 13.92 -5.71 17.37
N LYS A 157 15.13 -5.63 16.82
CA LYS A 157 15.89 -4.38 16.74
C LYS A 157 16.38 -4.09 15.34
N ALA A 158 16.19 -2.86 14.90
CA ALA A 158 16.77 -2.34 13.68
C ALA A 158 17.86 -1.31 14.02
N PRO A 159 19.16 -1.62 13.78
CA PRO A 159 20.25 -0.67 14.02
C PRO A 159 20.22 0.45 12.96
N LEU A 160 20.16 1.69 13.41
CA LEU A 160 20.21 2.91 12.60
C LEU A 160 21.43 3.76 13.01
N GLY A 161 22.62 3.13 12.95
CA GLY A 161 23.87 3.75 13.40
C GLY A 161 23.92 3.94 14.91
N ARG A 162 23.84 5.19 15.39
CA ARG A 162 23.86 5.53 16.83
C ARG A 162 22.51 5.33 17.52
N ARG A 163 21.45 5.16 16.76
CA ARG A 163 20.08 4.93 17.23
C ARG A 163 19.66 3.52 16.86
N GLN A 164 18.74 2.95 17.62
CA GLN A 164 18.08 1.69 17.29
C GLN A 164 16.57 1.89 17.37
N VAL A 165 15.83 1.26 16.45
CA VAL A 165 14.38 1.09 16.58
C VAL A 165 14.17 -0.29 17.18
N ALA A 166 13.53 -0.35 18.34
CA ALA A 166 13.20 -1.61 19.00
C ALA A 166 11.68 -1.82 18.96
N LEU A 167 11.27 -3.06 18.67
CA LEU A 167 9.89 -3.51 18.59
C LEU A 167 9.73 -4.76 19.46
N ALA A 168 8.87 -4.71 20.47
CA ALA A 168 8.44 -5.88 21.24
C ALA A 168 7.06 -6.33 20.76
N LEU A 169 6.98 -7.59 20.35
CA LEU A 169 5.82 -8.15 19.67
C LEU A 169 5.27 -9.37 20.42
N LEU A 170 3.96 -9.44 20.57
CA LEU A 170 3.26 -10.65 21.05
C LEU A 170 2.19 -11.07 20.06
N ARG A 171 2.03 -12.38 19.83
CA ARG A 171 0.84 -12.89 19.12
C ARG A 171 -0.40 -12.70 19.96
N LEU A 172 -1.54 -12.47 19.30
CA LEU A 172 -2.84 -12.50 19.96
C LEU A 172 -3.02 -13.86 20.68
N GLY A 173 -3.21 -13.82 22.00
CA GLY A 173 -3.34 -15.03 22.83
C GLY A 173 -2.05 -15.66 23.35
N GLU A 174 -0.86 -15.18 22.97
CA GLU A 174 0.44 -15.72 23.44
C GLU A 174 0.87 -15.18 24.81
N GLY A 175 0.42 -13.98 25.18
CA GLY A 175 0.77 -13.34 26.45
C GLY A 175 -0.22 -12.25 26.84
N ARG A 176 0.02 -11.60 27.98
CA ARG A 176 -0.84 -10.49 28.44
C ARG A 176 -0.29 -9.17 27.94
N VAL A 177 -1.18 -8.22 27.69
CA VAL A 177 -0.79 -6.85 27.32
C VAL A 177 0.03 -6.17 28.41
N GLU A 178 -0.14 -6.57 29.68
CA GLU A 178 0.69 -6.07 30.78
C GLU A 178 2.18 -6.37 30.60
N ASP A 179 2.52 -7.49 29.94
CA ASP A 179 3.90 -7.93 29.73
C ASP A 179 4.67 -6.98 28.79
N LEU A 180 3.95 -6.17 28.00
CA LEU A 180 4.52 -5.15 27.11
C LEU A 180 4.76 -3.80 27.79
N LYS A 181 4.16 -3.55 28.97
CA LYS A 181 4.30 -2.25 29.67
C LYS A 181 5.76 -1.89 30.01
N PRO A 182 6.61 -2.80 30.51
CA PRO A 182 8.01 -2.49 30.81
C PRO A 182 8.79 -2.05 29.57
N TYR A 183 8.56 -2.70 28.43
CA TYR A 183 9.22 -2.37 27.16
C TYR A 183 8.80 -0.97 26.67
N ARG A 184 7.51 -0.65 26.76
CA ARG A 184 7.02 0.69 26.43
C ARG A 184 7.68 1.78 27.28
N MET A 185 7.86 1.54 28.58
CA MET A 185 8.54 2.49 29.48
C MET A 185 10.02 2.68 29.12
N GLN A 186 10.65 1.68 28.50
CA GLN A 186 12.02 1.75 27.98
C GLN A 186 12.11 2.42 26.60
N GLY A 187 11.00 2.93 26.06
CA GLY A 187 10.94 3.55 24.73
C GLY A 187 10.92 2.56 23.57
N VAL A 188 10.68 1.27 23.84
CA VAL A 188 10.49 0.23 22.82
C VAL A 188 9.06 0.31 22.27
N HIS A 189 8.91 0.23 20.96
CA HIS A 189 7.59 0.16 20.33
C HIS A 189 6.95 -1.19 20.64
N VAL A 190 5.67 -1.18 21.03
CA VAL A 190 4.99 -2.41 21.43
C VAL A 190 3.78 -2.65 20.53
N ALA A 191 3.69 -3.85 19.98
CA ALA A 191 2.61 -4.22 19.07
C ALA A 191 2.07 -5.62 19.36
N LEU A 192 0.80 -5.83 18.99
CA LEU A 192 0.18 -7.14 18.94
C LEU A 192 0.08 -7.62 17.50
N LEU A 193 0.57 -8.84 17.27
CA LEU A 193 0.44 -9.54 16.01
C LEU A 193 -0.94 -10.17 15.92
N ALA A 194 -1.80 -9.58 15.09
CA ALA A 194 -3.14 -10.09 14.82
C ALA A 194 -3.43 -9.96 13.31
N PRO A 195 -4.05 -10.97 12.66
CA PRO A 195 -4.52 -10.85 11.29
C PRO A 195 -5.47 -9.67 11.11
N GLU A 196 -5.62 -9.17 9.87
CA GLU A 196 -6.55 -8.09 9.55
C GLU A 196 -7.99 -8.36 10.01
N SER A 197 -8.45 -9.61 9.93
CA SER A 197 -9.79 -10.03 10.37
C SER A 197 -10.01 -9.87 11.88
N GLU A 198 -8.93 -9.79 12.66
CA GLU A 198 -8.96 -9.71 14.13
C GLU A 198 -8.46 -8.35 14.63
N LYS A 199 -8.42 -7.33 13.77
CA LYS A 199 -8.01 -5.95 14.12
C LYS A 199 -8.78 -5.40 15.33
N GLU A 200 -10.07 -5.69 15.43
CA GLU A 200 -10.94 -5.23 16.53
C GLU A 200 -10.66 -5.95 17.87
N ALA A 201 -9.97 -7.09 17.85
CA ALA A 201 -9.61 -7.82 19.06
C ALA A 201 -8.38 -7.23 19.78
N VAL A 202 -7.68 -6.29 19.15
CA VAL A 202 -6.50 -5.62 19.73
C VAL A 202 -6.95 -4.58 20.75
N PRO A 203 -6.54 -4.69 22.03
CA PRO A 203 -6.94 -3.73 23.06
C PRO A 203 -6.44 -2.31 22.77
N PRO A 204 -7.22 -1.28 23.16
CA PRO A 204 -6.82 0.10 22.96
C PRO A 204 -5.52 0.42 23.71
N GLY A 205 -4.66 1.17 23.04
CA GLY A 205 -3.37 1.59 23.61
C GLY A 205 -2.23 0.63 23.36
N VAL A 206 -2.37 -0.44 22.56
CA VAL A 206 -1.26 -1.20 21.97
C VAL A 206 -1.34 -1.09 20.45
N ALA A 207 -0.19 -1.02 19.76
CA ALA A 207 -0.22 -0.96 18.30
C ALA A 207 -0.71 -2.29 17.71
N HIS A 208 -1.58 -2.23 16.71
CA HIS A 208 -1.91 -3.41 15.90
C HIS A 208 -0.87 -3.58 14.81
N LEU A 209 -0.39 -4.80 14.60
CA LEU A 209 0.50 -5.14 13.49
C LEU A 209 0.00 -6.39 12.79
N SER A 210 -0.36 -6.29 11.51
CA SER A 210 -0.86 -7.42 10.74
C SER A 210 0.25 -8.09 9.91
N PRO A 211 0.27 -9.44 9.83
CA PRO A 211 1.17 -10.14 8.93
C PRO A 211 1.05 -9.68 7.47
N GLU A 212 -0.18 -9.39 7.03
CA GLU A 212 -0.49 -8.96 5.67
C GLU A 212 0.14 -7.60 5.34
N ALA A 213 0.07 -6.65 6.27
CA ALA A 213 0.70 -5.33 6.14
C ALA A 213 2.22 -5.43 6.07
N VAL A 214 2.85 -6.24 6.93
CA VAL A 214 4.31 -6.44 6.90
C VAL A 214 4.77 -7.05 5.57
N SER A 215 4.06 -8.07 5.07
CA SER A 215 4.34 -8.65 3.75
C SER A 215 4.17 -7.62 2.61
N ARG A 216 3.16 -6.74 2.69
CA ARG A 216 2.98 -5.65 1.71
C ARG A 216 4.12 -4.62 1.80
N LEU A 217 4.57 -4.25 2.99
CA LEU A 217 5.74 -3.37 3.19
C LEU A 217 7.02 -3.95 2.57
N VAL A 218 7.26 -5.26 2.72
CA VAL A 218 8.41 -5.92 2.09
C VAL A 218 8.35 -5.80 0.56
N ARG A 219 7.16 -5.95 -0.05
CA ARG A 219 6.98 -5.77 -1.49
C ARG A 219 7.21 -4.32 -1.92
N LEU A 220 6.75 -3.36 -1.12
CA LEU A 220 6.96 -1.93 -1.39
C LEU A 220 8.43 -1.53 -1.32
N LYS A 221 9.22 -2.14 -0.42
CA LYS A 221 10.66 -1.88 -0.30
C LYS A 221 11.45 -2.20 -1.58
N GLY A 222 10.92 -3.06 -2.45
CA GLY A 222 11.51 -3.32 -3.76
C GLY A 222 11.29 -2.20 -4.79
N ARG A 223 10.34 -1.29 -4.55
CA ARG A 223 9.97 -0.19 -5.46
C ARG A 223 10.30 1.19 -4.88
N PHE A 224 10.25 1.31 -3.57
CA PHE A 224 10.46 2.56 -2.84
C PHE A 224 11.60 2.39 -1.83
N PRO A 225 12.36 3.46 -1.53
CA PRO A 225 13.46 3.42 -0.56
C PRO A 225 12.93 3.39 0.88
N LEU A 226 12.26 2.29 1.27
CA LEU A 226 11.75 2.09 2.62
C LEU A 226 12.86 1.75 3.62
N SER A 227 12.74 2.35 4.80
CA SER A 227 13.64 2.21 5.93
C SER A 227 12.90 1.71 7.18
N PRO A 228 13.62 1.22 8.21
CA PRO A 228 13.01 0.92 9.51
C PRO A 228 12.28 2.10 10.17
N LEU A 229 12.58 3.34 9.77
CA LEU A 229 11.89 4.53 10.26
C LEU A 229 10.44 4.62 9.76
N ASP A 230 10.17 4.13 8.55
CA ASP A 230 8.82 4.12 7.99
C ASP A 230 7.91 3.18 8.80
N LEU A 231 8.43 2.01 9.20
CA LEU A 231 7.72 1.12 10.12
C LEU A 231 7.60 1.74 11.52
N GLU A 232 8.63 2.44 12.00
CA GLU A 232 8.56 3.18 13.26
C GLU A 232 7.42 4.20 13.27
N ASP A 233 7.25 4.96 12.20
CA ASP A 233 6.20 5.98 12.12
C ASP A 233 4.80 5.37 12.06
N LEU A 234 4.62 4.22 11.40
CA LEU A 234 3.36 3.47 11.43
C LEU A 234 3.07 2.92 12.85
N LEU A 235 4.10 2.40 13.55
CA LEU A 235 3.97 1.94 14.92
C LEU A 235 3.58 3.06 15.89
N ARG A 236 4.12 4.28 15.70
CA ARG A 236 3.76 5.47 16.47
C ARG A 236 2.31 5.89 16.27
N GLN A 237 1.75 5.68 15.08
CA GLN A 237 0.33 5.89 14.78
C GLN A 237 -0.56 4.82 15.41
N GLY A 238 0.03 3.74 15.93
CA GLY A 238 -0.66 2.67 16.65
C GLY A 238 -1.30 1.63 15.73
N ARG A 239 -1.08 1.69 14.42
CA ARG A 239 -1.68 0.76 13.45
C ARG A 239 -0.71 0.49 12.30
N VAL A 240 -0.40 -0.78 12.10
CA VAL A 240 0.35 -1.31 10.97
C VAL A 240 -0.54 -2.34 10.29
N ASP A 241 -1.57 -1.84 9.62
CA ASP A 241 -2.55 -2.61 8.86
C ASP A 241 -2.47 -2.28 7.37
N LEU A 242 -3.23 -2.99 6.52
CA LEU A 242 -3.22 -2.79 5.08
C LEU A 242 -3.61 -1.36 4.67
N GLU A 243 -4.52 -0.72 5.41
CA GLU A 243 -4.97 0.66 5.15
C GLU A 243 -3.81 1.65 5.39
N ALA A 244 -3.08 1.50 6.49
CA ALA A 244 -1.95 2.35 6.83
C ALA A 244 -0.79 2.16 5.83
N VAL A 245 -0.57 0.93 5.37
CA VAL A 245 0.45 0.64 4.34
C VAL A 245 0.04 1.17 2.97
N GLU A 246 -1.24 1.14 2.62
CA GLU A 246 -1.76 1.74 1.38
C GLU A 246 -1.62 3.27 1.40
N ALA A 247 -1.94 3.93 2.52
CA ALA A 247 -1.71 5.36 2.68
C ALA A 247 -0.22 5.75 2.60
N LEU A 248 0.68 4.89 3.11
CA LEU A 248 2.13 5.06 2.92
C LEU A 248 2.52 4.91 1.44
N GLU A 249 2.00 3.90 0.76
CA GLU A 249 2.23 3.68 -0.68
C GLU A 249 1.79 4.88 -1.52
N ASP A 250 0.60 5.42 -1.27
CA ASP A 250 0.07 6.60 -1.97
C ASP A 250 0.96 7.83 -1.77
N ARG A 251 1.44 8.06 -0.55
CA ARG A 251 2.37 9.15 -0.25
C ARG A 251 3.70 8.98 -0.99
N LEU A 252 4.29 7.78 -0.96
CA LEU A 252 5.55 7.50 -1.66
C LEU A 252 5.39 7.59 -3.18
N ALA A 253 4.26 7.16 -3.70
CA ALA A 253 3.92 7.29 -5.11
C ALA A 253 3.78 8.77 -5.51
N ALA A 254 3.18 9.60 -4.66
CA ALA A 254 3.11 11.05 -4.87
C ALA A 254 4.50 11.68 -4.90
N GLU A 255 5.39 11.36 -3.94
CA GLU A 255 6.77 11.84 -3.92
C GLU A 255 7.56 11.42 -5.18
N LEU A 256 7.36 10.19 -5.66
CA LEU A 256 7.99 9.72 -6.89
C LEU A 256 7.40 10.40 -8.14
N ALA A 257 6.09 10.64 -8.15
CA ALA A 257 5.42 11.37 -9.23
C ALA A 257 5.90 12.83 -9.31
N GLU A 258 6.13 13.49 -8.17
CA GLU A 258 6.73 14.84 -8.13
C GLU A 258 8.14 14.85 -8.75
N ARG A 259 8.98 13.86 -8.41
CA ARG A 259 10.31 13.71 -9.02
C ARG A 259 10.23 13.44 -10.52
N GLY A 260 9.27 12.62 -10.96
CA GLY A 260 9.00 12.36 -12.37
C GLY A 260 8.54 13.62 -13.11
N ALA A 261 7.68 14.42 -12.47
CA ALA A 261 7.17 15.66 -13.05
C ALA A 261 8.27 16.73 -13.20
N LEU A 262 9.13 16.88 -12.19
CA LEU A 262 10.30 17.77 -12.30
C LEU A 262 11.26 17.31 -13.41
N ALA A 263 11.51 16.00 -13.53
CA ALA A 263 12.34 15.48 -14.61
C ALA A 263 11.74 15.76 -16.00
N ALA A 264 10.42 15.56 -16.17
CA ALA A 264 9.73 15.89 -17.41
C ALA A 264 9.79 17.40 -17.71
N LEU A 265 9.59 18.26 -16.71
CA LEU A 265 9.74 19.71 -16.85
C LEU A 265 11.16 20.11 -17.28
N LEU A 266 12.19 19.51 -16.69
CA LEU A 266 13.59 19.75 -17.07
C LEU A 266 13.87 19.31 -18.51
N LEU A 267 13.33 18.16 -18.94
CA LEU A 267 13.45 17.71 -20.33
C LEU A 267 12.74 18.64 -21.31
N LEU A 268 11.62 19.23 -20.90
CA LEU A 268 10.89 20.22 -21.70
C LEU A 268 11.69 21.53 -21.81
N LEU A 269 12.24 22.03 -20.70
CA LEU A 269 13.12 23.20 -20.68
C LEU A 269 14.41 22.98 -21.46
N ALA A 270 14.94 21.75 -21.52
CA ALA A 270 16.12 21.41 -22.30
C ALA A 270 15.91 21.55 -23.82
N ARG A 271 14.66 21.62 -24.29
CA ARG A 271 14.33 21.93 -25.69
C ARG A 271 14.46 23.42 -26.02
N LYS A 272 14.42 24.30 -25.01
CA LYS A 272 14.58 25.76 -25.16
C LYS A 272 16.05 26.11 -25.30
N ARG A 273 16.35 27.20 -26.02
CA ARG A 273 17.73 27.69 -26.19
C ARG A 273 18.18 28.46 -24.96
N LEU A 274 19.48 28.42 -24.69
CA LEU A 274 20.08 29.28 -23.67
C LEU A 274 19.78 30.76 -23.98
N GLY A 275 19.30 31.50 -22.97
CA GLY A 275 18.89 32.89 -23.12
C GLY A 275 17.53 33.09 -23.79
N GLU A 276 16.79 32.02 -24.08
CA GLU A 276 15.42 32.11 -24.59
C GLU A 276 14.47 32.63 -23.50
N VAL A 277 13.61 33.58 -23.90
CA VAL A 277 12.52 34.08 -23.08
C VAL A 277 11.24 33.35 -23.48
N PHE A 278 10.51 32.85 -22.50
CA PHE A 278 9.26 32.15 -22.71
C PHE A 278 8.20 32.59 -21.68
N LEU A 279 6.93 32.44 -22.07
CA LEU A 279 5.81 32.70 -21.19
C LEU A 279 5.39 31.40 -20.47
N LEU A 280 4.99 31.54 -19.22
CA LEU A 280 4.50 30.43 -18.41
C LEU A 280 3.26 29.75 -19.01
N PRO A 281 2.25 30.47 -19.55
CA PRO A 281 1.13 29.82 -20.24
C PRO A 281 1.54 28.93 -21.42
N ASP A 282 2.55 29.34 -22.19
CA ASP A 282 3.06 28.55 -23.32
C ASP A 282 3.75 27.29 -22.82
N LEU A 283 4.56 27.41 -21.75
CA LEU A 283 5.19 26.28 -21.09
C LEU A 283 4.15 25.32 -20.49
N GLU A 284 3.10 25.84 -19.84
CA GLU A 284 1.99 25.05 -19.28
C GLU A 284 1.26 24.27 -20.39
N ALA A 285 1.07 24.86 -21.57
CA ALA A 285 0.45 24.20 -22.71
C ALA A 285 1.33 23.06 -23.26
N GLU A 286 2.63 23.32 -23.48
CA GLU A 286 3.58 22.28 -23.93
C GLU A 286 3.68 21.14 -22.90
N ALA A 287 3.70 21.49 -21.61
CA ALA A 287 3.79 20.51 -20.52
C ALA A 287 2.52 19.65 -20.39
N LEU A 288 1.35 20.21 -20.69
CA LEU A 288 0.09 19.47 -20.68
C LEU A 288 0.06 18.38 -21.75
N GLU A 289 0.66 18.62 -22.92
CA GLU A 289 0.81 17.61 -23.99
C GLU A 289 1.67 16.43 -23.54
N GLU A 290 2.66 16.70 -22.68
CA GLU A 290 3.54 15.68 -22.06
C GLU A 290 2.91 15.06 -20.78
N GLY A 291 1.66 15.40 -20.46
CA GLY A 291 0.91 14.83 -19.34
C GLY A 291 1.17 15.48 -17.98
N LEU A 292 1.78 16.67 -17.94
CA LEU A 292 2.00 17.44 -16.71
C LEU A 292 0.79 18.30 -16.36
N ILE A 293 0.52 18.44 -15.07
CA ILE A 293 -0.54 19.31 -14.55
C ILE A 293 0.01 20.74 -14.46
N PRO A 294 -0.71 21.79 -14.90
CA PRO A 294 -0.23 23.18 -14.88
C PRO A 294 0.26 23.65 -13.51
N GLU A 295 -0.41 23.24 -12.43
CA GLU A 295 0.02 23.60 -11.07
C GLU A 295 1.42 23.08 -10.73
N VAL A 296 1.77 21.87 -11.17
CA VAL A 296 3.10 21.27 -10.97
C VAL A 296 4.15 22.02 -11.80
N VAL A 297 3.79 22.47 -13.00
CA VAL A 297 4.66 23.29 -13.86
C VAL A 297 4.98 24.63 -13.18
N ARG A 298 3.96 25.31 -12.62
CA ARG A 298 4.17 26.54 -11.86
C ARG A 298 5.12 26.35 -10.69
N GLN A 299 4.84 25.36 -9.85
CA GLN A 299 5.69 25.06 -8.70
C GLN A 299 7.12 24.70 -9.11
N GLY A 300 7.27 23.92 -10.19
CA GLY A 300 8.57 23.57 -10.75
C GLY A 300 9.33 24.78 -11.29
N VAL A 301 8.68 25.67 -12.05
CA VAL A 301 9.29 26.92 -12.53
C VAL A 301 9.74 27.79 -11.36
N GLU A 302 8.92 27.92 -10.32
CA GLU A 302 9.29 28.66 -9.12
C GLU A 302 10.51 28.06 -8.41
N LEU A 303 10.57 26.73 -8.28
CA LEU A 303 11.72 26.02 -7.73
C LEU A 303 12.99 26.28 -8.54
N LEU A 304 12.89 26.27 -9.87
CA LEU A 304 14.02 26.45 -10.79
C LEU A 304 14.53 27.89 -10.87
N VAL A 305 13.75 28.87 -10.40
CA VAL A 305 14.19 30.26 -10.22
C VAL A 305 15.03 30.44 -8.96
N GLN A 306 14.87 29.57 -7.96
CA GLN A 306 15.52 29.70 -6.65
C GLN A 306 16.83 28.88 -6.57
N PRO A 307 17.75 29.22 -5.66
CA PRO A 307 18.84 28.33 -5.28
C PRO A 307 18.29 27.00 -4.73
N PRO A 308 18.97 25.85 -4.95
CA PRO A 308 20.29 25.72 -5.59
C PRO A 308 20.26 25.65 -7.12
N PHE A 309 19.09 25.67 -7.76
CA PHE A 309 18.97 25.43 -9.21
C PHE A 309 19.36 26.65 -10.04
N LEU A 310 18.74 27.82 -9.79
CA LEU A 310 18.98 29.07 -10.53
C LEU A 310 18.97 28.93 -12.07
N LEU A 311 18.27 27.92 -12.59
CA LEU A 311 18.16 27.60 -14.01
C LEU A 311 17.35 28.65 -14.77
N LEU A 312 16.34 29.21 -14.11
CA LEU A 312 15.45 30.21 -14.66
C LEU A 312 15.66 31.57 -13.99
N LYS A 313 15.40 32.64 -14.73
CA LYS A 313 15.30 34.00 -14.19
C LYS A 313 13.92 34.57 -14.52
N ARG A 314 13.18 34.96 -13.49
CA ARG A 314 11.93 35.69 -13.68
C ARG A 314 12.23 37.10 -14.18
N LEU A 315 11.63 37.47 -15.32
CA LEU A 315 11.75 38.82 -15.90
C LEU A 315 10.55 39.68 -15.49
N SER A 316 9.34 39.15 -15.68
CA SER A 316 8.07 39.77 -15.32
C SER A 316 7.08 38.70 -14.84
N PRO A 317 5.89 39.05 -14.30
CA PRO A 317 4.90 38.06 -13.90
C PRO A 317 4.49 37.16 -15.07
N GLY A 318 4.82 35.87 -14.99
CA GLY A 318 4.53 34.90 -16.05
C GLY A 318 5.55 34.84 -17.18
N GLU A 319 6.65 35.60 -17.12
CA GLU A 319 7.70 35.63 -18.14
C GLU A 319 9.05 35.23 -17.53
N PHE A 320 9.69 34.26 -18.16
CA PHE A 320 10.90 33.62 -17.65
C PHE A 320 11.96 33.52 -18.73
N LEU A 321 13.22 33.63 -18.31
CA LEU A 321 14.41 33.48 -19.13
C LEU A 321 15.14 32.20 -18.71
N LEU A 322 15.52 31.36 -19.67
CA LEU A 322 16.46 30.26 -19.40
C LEU A 322 17.86 30.83 -19.21
N ARG A 323 18.31 30.90 -17.96
CA ARG A 323 19.57 31.53 -17.57
C ARG A 323 20.78 30.64 -17.83
N GLN A 324 20.59 29.33 -17.74
CA GLN A 324 21.63 28.31 -17.85
C GLN A 324 21.08 27.10 -18.59
N GLU A 325 21.93 26.38 -19.30
CA GLU A 325 21.53 25.11 -19.90
C GLU A 325 21.13 24.10 -18.81
N VAL A 326 20.08 23.33 -19.06
CA VAL A 326 19.57 22.34 -18.10
C VAL A 326 20.66 21.34 -17.70
N GLU A 327 21.49 20.92 -18.65
CA GLU A 327 22.58 19.99 -18.37
C GLU A 327 23.63 20.59 -17.43
N GLU A 328 24.02 21.86 -17.64
CA GLU A 328 25.00 22.54 -16.80
C GLU A 328 24.44 22.79 -15.38
N GLY A 329 23.19 23.22 -15.26
CA GLY A 329 22.55 23.40 -13.96
C GLY A 329 22.42 22.09 -13.17
N LEU A 330 22.18 20.95 -13.85
CA LEU A 330 22.21 19.63 -13.21
C LEU A 330 23.62 19.21 -12.76
N ARG A 331 24.66 19.53 -13.54
CA ARG A 331 26.06 19.29 -13.13
C ARG A 331 26.43 20.12 -11.90
N ASP A 332 26.02 21.39 -11.85
CA ASP A 332 26.26 22.27 -10.71
C ASP A 332 25.55 21.76 -9.46
N LEU A 333 24.30 21.30 -9.60
CA LEU A 333 23.57 20.69 -8.49
C LEU A 333 24.22 19.39 -8.01
N ALA A 334 24.70 18.55 -8.91
CA ALA A 334 25.42 17.32 -8.57
C ALA A 334 26.71 17.64 -7.79
N ALA A 335 27.52 18.60 -8.28
CA ALA A 335 28.72 19.05 -7.62
C ALA A 335 28.43 19.66 -6.23
N PHE A 336 27.34 20.43 -6.11
CA PHE A 336 26.87 20.94 -4.82
C PHE A 336 26.51 19.79 -3.86
N ALA A 337 25.74 18.81 -4.32
CA ALA A 337 25.32 17.67 -3.51
C ALA A 337 26.52 16.82 -3.05
N GLU A 338 27.46 16.52 -3.94
CA GLU A 338 28.72 15.84 -3.61
C GLU A 338 29.52 16.62 -2.57
N GLY A 339 29.63 17.94 -2.73
CA GLY A 339 30.28 18.83 -1.78
C GLY A 339 29.63 18.80 -0.39
N VAL A 340 28.30 18.75 -0.32
CA VAL A 340 27.56 18.61 0.95
C VAL A 340 27.80 17.22 1.56
N LEU A 341 27.72 16.15 0.77
CA LEU A 341 27.95 14.78 1.24
C LEU A 341 29.35 14.60 1.84
N ALA A 342 30.39 15.14 1.19
CA ALA A 342 31.76 15.10 1.69
C ALA A 342 31.97 15.87 3.00
N ARG A 343 31.11 16.86 3.30
CA ARG A 343 31.12 17.58 4.58
C ARG A 343 30.33 16.83 5.65
N LEU A 344 29.22 16.19 5.27
CA LEU A 344 28.39 15.41 6.19
C LEU A 344 29.16 14.23 6.79
N SER A 345 30.04 13.56 6.03
CA SER A 345 30.91 12.51 6.57
C SER A 345 31.81 13.03 7.69
N ARG A 346 32.45 14.19 7.49
CA ARG A 346 33.30 14.84 8.51
C ARG A 346 32.52 15.24 9.76
N VAL A 347 31.30 15.73 9.62
CA VAL A 347 30.42 16.05 10.76
C VAL A 347 30.07 14.78 11.55
N ARG A 348 29.86 13.65 10.87
CA ARG A 348 29.53 12.37 11.52
C ARG A 348 30.73 11.70 12.18
N GLU A 349 31.95 11.94 11.69
CA GLU A 349 33.20 11.45 12.28
C GLU A 349 33.69 12.31 13.45
N GLY A 350 33.32 13.60 13.49
CA GLY A 350 33.66 14.53 14.58
C GLY A 350 32.64 14.61 15.73
N ALA A 351 31.47 13.97 15.58
CA ALA A 351 30.51 13.74 16.66
C ALA A 351 30.76 12.37 17.28
#